data_AF-A0A0U1R297-F1
#
_entry.id   AF-A0A0U1R297-F1
#
_cell.length_a   1.000
_cell.length_b   1.000
_cell.length_c   1.000
_cell.angle_alpha   90.00
_cell.angle_beta   90.00
_cell.angle_gamma   90.00
#
_symmetry.space_group_name_H-M   'P 1'
#
loop_
_entity.id
_entity.type
_entity.pdbx_description
1 polymer ?
#
loop_
_entity_poly.entity_id
_entity_poly.type
_entity_poly.pdbx_seq_one_letter_code
_entity_poly.pdbx_strand_id
1 'polypeptide(L)' 'MNILLPPRFLSGTAGAYQLTLWVWANVVYLSINIERYLLMERIY' A
#
# COMPACT_ATOMS: atom_id res chain seq x y z
N MET A 1 1.83 20.19 4.19
CA MET A 1 2.38 19.32 3.12
C MET A 1 2.96 18.08 3.80
N ASN A 2 2.15 17.03 3.98
CA ASN A 2 2.59 15.79 4.60
C ASN A 2 3.42 15.02 3.58
N ILE A 3 4.73 15.20 3.61
CA ILE A 3 5.67 14.34 2.90
C ILE A 3 5.53 12.96 3.55
N LEU A 4 5.04 12.00 2.76
CA LEU A 4 5.01 10.59 3.12
C LEU A 4 6.47 10.11 3.28
N LEU A 5 7.04 10.34 4.46
CA LEU A 5 8.32 9.75 4.82
C LEU A 5 8.11 8.23 4.86
N PRO A 6 9.01 7.45 4.23
CA PRO A 6 8.92 6.00 4.29
C PRO A 6 8.91 5.56 5.77
N PRO A 7 8.10 4.54 6.12
CA PRO A 7 8.05 4.06 7.49
C PRO A 7 9.44 3.67 7.97
N ARG A 8 9.77 4.03 9.22
CA ARG A 8 10.96 3.50 9.86
C ARG A 8 10.68 2.07 10.30
N PHE A 9 11.18 1.11 9.53
CA PHE A 9 11.11 -0.30 9.89
C PHE A 9 12.16 -0.64 10.96
N LEU A 10 11.83 -1.59 11.82
CA LEU A 10 12.81 -2.21 12.71
C LEU A 10 13.88 -2.95 11.90
N SER A 11 15.00 -3.33 12.52
CA SER A 11 16.02 -4.18 11.90
C SER A 11 15.78 -5.66 12.23
N GLY A 12 16.43 -6.56 11.48
CA GLY A 12 16.31 -8.01 11.68
C GLY A 12 14.95 -8.59 11.29
N THR A 13 14.59 -9.75 11.86
CA THR A 13 13.41 -10.52 11.46
C THR A 13 12.10 -9.75 11.67
N ALA A 14 11.98 -8.99 12.77
CA ALA A 14 10.82 -8.14 13.03
C ALA A 14 10.64 -7.06 11.95
N GLY A 15 11.74 -6.44 11.52
CA GLY A 15 11.77 -5.49 10.42
C GLY A 15 11.30 -6.07 9.09
N ALA A 16 11.77 -7.28 8.77
CA ALA A 16 11.35 -7.98 7.56
C ALA A 16 9.85 -8.27 7.54
N TYR A 17 9.26 -8.68 8.67
CA TYR A 17 7.80 -8.86 8.78
C TYR A 17 7.03 -7.54 8.62
N GLN A 18 7.50 -6.45 9.23
CA GLN A 18 6.88 -5.13 9.07
C GLN A 18 6.93 -4.63 7.63
N LEU A 19 8.07 -4.78 6.95
CA LEU A 19 8.21 -4.43 5.54
C LEU A 19 7.27 -5.26 4.66
N THR A 20 7.20 -6.57 4.91
CA THR A 20 6.33 -7.49 4.16
C THR A 20 4.86 -7.12 4.31
N LEU A 21 4.41 -6.83 5.54
CA LEU A 21 3.04 -6.38 5.80
C LEU A 21 2.74 -5.02 5.15
N TRP A 22 3.70 -4.10 5.19
CA TRP A 22 3.53 -2.78 4.58
C TRP A 22 3.43 -2.88 3.06
N VAL A 23 4.28 -3.68 2.41
CA VAL A 23 4.20 -3.92 0.95
C VAL A 23 2.86 -4.54 0.60
N TRP A 24 2.43 -5.58 1.33
CA TRP A 24 1.14 -6.23 1.10
C TRP A 24 -0.04 -5.24 1.21
N ALA A 25 -0.07 -4.43 2.26
CA ALA A 25 -1.12 -3.44 2.47
C ALA A 25 -1.19 -2.40 1.33
N ASN A 26 -0.04 -1.95 0.81
CA ASN A 26 0.00 -1.00 -0.30
C ASN A 26 -0.44 -1.64 -1.62
N VAL A 27 -0.02 -2.89 -1.90
CA VAL A 27 -0.46 -3.61 -3.10
C VAL A 27 -1.97 -3.83 -3.08
N VAL A 28 -2.53 -4.30 -1.96
CA VAL A 28 -3.97 -4.49 -1.80
C VAL A 28 -4.72 -3.17 -1.96
N TYR A 29 -4.25 -2.10 -1.31
CA TYR A 29 -4.86 -0.78 -1.42
C TYR A 29 -4.85 -0.26 -2.86
N LEU A 30 -3.73 -0.41 -3.58
CA LEU A 30 -3.63 0.01 -4.97
C LEU A 30 -4.59 -0.78 -5.87
N SER A 31 -4.64 -2.11 -5.72
CA SER A 31 -5.55 -2.96 -6.49
C SER A 31 -7.01 -2.55 -6.30
N ILE A 32 -7.45 -2.28 -5.05
CA ILE A 32 -8.81 -1.81 -4.77
C ILE A 32 -9.08 -0.47 -5.44
N ASN A 33 -8.13 0.48 -5.38
CA ASN A 33 -8.33 1.78 -6.01
C ASN A 33 -8.42 1.68 -7.53
N ILE A 34 -7.62 0.81 -8.15
CA ILE A 34 -7.67 0.54 -9.60
C ILE A 34 -9.02 -0.09 -9.97
N GLU A 35 -9.48 -1.10 -9.25
CA GLU A 35 -10.79 -1.71 -9.51
C GLU A 35 -11.93 -0.71 -9.38
N ARG A 36 -11.89 0.14 -8.35
CA ARG A 36 -12.87 1.21 -8.17
C ARG A 36 -12.82 2.24 -9.31
N TYR A 37 -11.63 2.58 -9.78
CA TYR A 37 -11.47 3.49 -10.92
C TYR A 37 -12.05 2.89 -12.20
N LEU A 38 -11.71 1.63 -12.51
CA LEU A 38 -12.24 0.91 -13.68
C LEU A 38 -13.75 0.72 -13.62
N LEU A 39 -14.31 0.47 -12.42
CA LEU A 39 -15.75 0.38 -12.22
C LEU A 39 -16.45 1.71 -12.50
N MET A 40 -15.86 2.84 -12.08
CA MET A 40 -16.39 4.17 -12.41
C MET A 40 -16.29 4.42 -13.92
N GLU A 41 -15.15 4.13 -14.55
CA GLU A 41 -14.97 4.29 -16.01
C GLU A 41 -15.98 3.49 -16.83
N ARG A 42 -16.42 2.31 -16.35
CA ARG A 42 -17.44 1.50 -17.04
C ARG A 42 -18.87 2.06 -16.91
N ILE A 43 -19.16 2.87 -15.90
CA ILE A 43 -20.51 3.40 -15.61
C ILE A 43 -20.76 4.74 -16.32
N TYR A 44 -19.72 5.52 -16.60
CA TYR A 44 -19.79 6.82 -17.29
C TYR A 44 -19.65 6.69 -18.81
#